data_AF-A0A353B622-F1
#
_entry.id   AF-A0A353B622-F1
#
_cell.length_a   1.000
_cell.length_b   1.000
_cell.length_c   1.000
_cell.angle_alpha   90.00
_cell.angle_beta   90.00
_cell.angle_gamma   90.00
#
_symmetry.space_group_name_H-M   'P 1'
#
loop_
_entity.id
_entity.type
_entity.pdbx_description
1 polymer ?
#
loop_
_entity_poly.entity_id
_entity_poly.type
_entity_poly.pdbx_seq_one_letter_code
_entity_poly.pdbx_strand_id
1 'polypeptide(L)'
;MLGLLPIVTLEVGLRIAGYRGTAAIDPYVDLHRLEPLFVSTGSVDDYQQFAIDDSRLHLFRLVRFKLPKPEKTYRVFALGGSTTQGEPFSTETAFPMWLQIRLRAMLPSRTVEVINCGGLSYASYRVRAICEEVLEYEPDLIVVYTAHNEYLEKRSYASNDAGLVSSLLRWPAANLRSAQWLGSRFRGSANRRQETDFTMMQREVDALLDYQNGLEDYRRSDTWMSGVVEHFAWNVQQMVEGCRRADVPIVFCLPVANELDCPPMKYELSPVLADDDVERFTKRFENAVELNSMGKSVEAMEQAMLALELDPQHAGCLFLLGRLAYAAGDFPAAERYLQAAIDNDVCPLRATSEIEAALSLVLETNDVAQVDAGELFAERSKHGIVGDQWLVDHIHPSVAGHQLLGETIADTLVASGQIKPEIANSDWQDREQDLRAAHLSTLGEDYYHRGKQRLQGLRLWTQGRAKKLRITPDTGLESLN
;
A
#
# COMPACT_ATOMS: atom_id res chain seq x y z
N MET A 1 40.38 8.67 -16.93
CA MET A 1 40.06 8.15 -15.57
C MET A 1 40.48 9.06 -14.41
N LEU A 2 41.39 10.03 -14.57
CA LEU A 2 41.80 10.95 -13.48
C LEU A 2 40.70 11.91 -12.96
N GLY A 3 39.66 12.19 -13.75
CA GLY A 3 38.60 13.14 -13.38
C GLY A 3 37.62 12.67 -12.29
N LEU A 4 37.50 11.35 -12.06
CA LEU A 4 36.59 10.79 -11.05
C LEU A 4 37.28 10.48 -9.71
N LEU A 5 38.62 10.55 -9.67
CA LEU A 5 39.42 10.26 -8.47
C LEU A 5 38.99 11.06 -7.23
N PRO A 6 38.68 12.37 -7.32
CA PRO A 6 38.22 13.15 -6.16
C PRO A 6 36.88 12.67 -5.61
N ILE A 7 35.94 12.28 -6.49
CA ILE A 7 34.62 11.80 -6.11
C ILE A 7 34.74 10.43 -5.42
N VAL A 8 35.54 9.52 -6.00
CA VAL A 8 35.80 8.20 -5.39
C VAL A 8 36.49 8.36 -4.04
N THR A 9 37.45 9.28 -3.92
CA THR A 9 38.17 9.52 -2.66
C THR A 9 37.24 10.10 -1.59
N LEU A 10 36.37 11.04 -1.97
CA LEU A 10 35.35 11.59 -1.08
C LEU A 10 34.35 10.50 -0.64
N GLU A 11 33.87 9.68 -1.56
CA GLU A 11 32.95 8.58 -1.28
C GLU A 11 33.58 7.57 -0.30
N VAL A 12 34.82 7.15 -0.55
CA VAL A 12 35.57 6.26 0.34
C VAL A 12 35.81 6.90 1.71
N GLY A 13 36.18 8.18 1.75
CA GLY A 13 36.37 8.93 3.00
C GLY A 13 35.10 9.03 3.83
N LEU A 14 33.96 9.34 3.20
CA LEU A 14 32.66 9.37 3.86
C LEU A 14 32.21 7.97 4.30
N ARG A 15 32.58 6.92 3.57
CA ARG A 15 32.36 5.51 3.95
C ARG A 15 33.12 5.15 5.22
N ILE A 16 34.42 5.43 5.26
CA ILE A 16 35.30 5.19 6.42
C ILE A 16 34.85 6.02 7.63
N ALA A 17 34.46 7.27 7.42
CA ALA A 17 34.01 8.17 8.49
C ALA A 17 32.62 7.84 9.04
N GLY A 18 31.96 6.79 8.55
CA GLY A 18 30.63 6.40 9.01
C GLY A 18 29.53 7.42 8.70
N TYR A 19 29.77 8.36 7.76
CA TYR A 19 28.77 9.37 7.40
C TYR A 19 27.49 8.70 6.89
N ARG A 20 26.41 8.84 7.65
CA ARG A 20 25.05 8.48 7.25
C ARG A 20 24.35 9.80 6.91
N GLY A 21 23.85 9.96 5.69
CA GLY A 21 23.14 11.17 5.27
C GLY A 21 21.98 11.50 6.21
N THR A 22 21.59 12.78 6.29
CA THR A 22 20.34 13.19 6.96
C THR A 22 19.13 12.69 6.17
N ALA A 23 17.98 12.47 6.83
CA ALA A 23 16.73 12.13 6.14
C ALA A 23 16.49 13.11 4.97
N ALA A 24 16.14 12.57 3.80
CA ALA A 24 15.84 13.40 2.65
C ALA A 24 14.52 14.15 2.92
N ILE A 25 14.51 15.44 2.59
CA ILE A 25 13.26 16.21 2.57
C ILE A 25 12.45 15.68 1.40
N ASP A 26 11.17 15.43 1.64
CA ASP A 26 10.24 14.95 0.62
C ASP A 26 10.16 15.97 -0.54
N PRO A 27 10.52 15.55 -1.77
CA PRO A 27 10.57 16.45 -2.91
C PRO A 27 9.21 16.59 -3.61
N TYR A 28 8.14 15.99 -3.08
CA TYR A 28 6.81 15.99 -3.68
C TYR A 28 5.74 16.61 -2.77
N VAL A 29 5.83 16.38 -1.46
CA VAL A 29 4.83 16.85 -0.49
C VAL A 29 5.46 17.45 0.77
N ASP A 30 4.77 18.40 1.39
CA ASP A 30 5.15 18.88 2.71
C ASP A 30 4.50 18.02 3.81
N LEU A 31 5.33 17.32 4.58
CA LEU A 31 4.94 16.46 5.70
C LEU A 31 5.08 17.12 7.08
N HIS A 32 5.45 18.40 7.18
CA HIS A 32 5.69 19.07 8.46
C HIS A 32 4.45 19.14 9.38
N ARG A 33 3.25 18.93 8.83
CA ARG A 33 1.98 18.85 9.58
C ARG A 33 1.63 17.43 10.05
N LEU A 34 2.40 16.41 9.66
CA LEU A 34 2.21 15.07 10.21
C LEU A 34 2.66 15.06 11.67
N GLU A 35 1.76 14.64 12.54
CA GLU A 35 2.05 14.43 13.94
C GLU A 35 2.46 12.97 14.19
N PRO A 36 3.25 12.69 15.24
CA PRO A 36 3.55 11.34 15.66
C PRO A 36 2.27 10.51 15.84
N LEU A 37 2.32 9.25 15.44
CA LEU A 37 1.27 8.27 15.68
C LEU A 37 1.16 7.93 17.17
N PHE A 38 2.29 7.87 17.86
CA PHE A 38 2.37 7.45 19.25
C PHE A 38 2.59 8.61 20.22
N VAL A 39 1.89 8.54 21.34
CA VAL A 39 2.05 9.47 22.46
C VAL A 39 2.34 8.72 23.76
N SER A 40 3.06 9.36 24.66
CA SER A 40 3.29 8.84 26.00
C SER A 40 1.99 8.88 26.81
N THR A 41 1.54 7.73 27.32
CA THR A 41 0.32 7.62 28.14
C THR A 41 0.61 7.49 29.63
N GLY A 42 1.84 7.79 30.06
CA GLY A 42 2.29 7.70 31.45
C GLY A 42 3.24 6.53 31.68
N SER A 43 3.37 6.11 32.94
CA SER A 43 4.28 5.02 33.33
C SER A 43 3.52 3.81 33.86
N VAL A 44 3.96 2.61 33.46
CA VAL A 44 3.41 1.31 33.89
C VAL A 44 4.56 0.35 34.19
N ASP A 45 4.63 -0.14 35.44
CA ASP A 45 5.69 -1.05 35.93
C ASP A 45 7.12 -0.49 35.72
N ASP A 46 7.33 0.80 36.01
CA ASP A 46 8.59 1.54 35.79
C ASP A 46 9.00 1.76 34.32
N TYR A 47 8.15 1.37 33.36
CA TYR A 47 8.32 1.70 31.95
C TYR A 47 7.48 2.90 31.56
N GLN A 48 7.97 3.71 30.64
CA GLN A 48 7.13 4.66 29.93
C GLN A 48 6.25 3.89 28.94
N GLN A 49 4.95 4.11 28.98
CA GLN A 49 4.00 3.49 28.06
C GLN A 49 3.70 4.44 26.90
N PHE A 50 3.72 3.90 25.69
CA PHE A 50 3.29 4.58 24.47
C PHE A 50 2.03 3.91 23.94
N ALA A 51 1.14 4.72 23.38
CA ALA A 51 -0.07 4.26 22.71
C ALA A 51 -0.33 5.09 21.47
N ILE A 52 -1.07 4.54 20.51
CA ILE A 52 -1.65 5.36 19.44
C ILE A 52 -2.54 6.42 20.09
N ASP A 53 -2.37 7.67 19.68
CA ASP A 53 -3.15 8.80 20.18
C ASP A 53 -4.66 8.56 20.00
N ASP A 54 -5.45 8.76 21.06
CA ASP A 54 -6.89 8.52 21.08
C ASP A 54 -7.62 9.27 19.97
N SER A 55 -7.15 10.46 19.59
CA SER A 55 -7.71 11.26 18.49
C SER A 55 -7.59 10.55 17.13
N ARG A 56 -6.69 9.57 16.99
CA ARG A 56 -6.40 8.86 15.74
C ARG A 56 -7.06 7.49 15.64
N LEU A 57 -7.78 7.04 16.68
CA LEU A 57 -8.46 5.73 16.71
C LEU A 57 -9.64 5.61 15.71
N HIS A 58 -10.05 6.71 15.08
CA HIS A 58 -10.99 6.68 13.96
C HIS A 58 -10.37 6.10 12.67
N LEU A 59 -9.04 6.15 12.52
CA LEU A 59 -8.28 5.61 11.39
C LEU A 59 -7.41 4.40 11.77
N PHE A 60 -6.99 4.33 13.03
CA PHE A 60 -6.12 3.29 13.56
C PHE A 60 -6.86 2.39 14.54
N ARG A 61 -6.15 1.41 15.09
CA ARG A 61 -6.64 0.53 16.16
C ARG A 61 -5.69 0.62 17.33
N LEU A 62 -6.25 0.62 18.53
CA LEU A 62 -5.49 0.84 19.75
C LEU A 62 -4.40 -0.23 19.93
N VAL A 63 -3.16 0.21 20.09
CA VAL A 63 -2.02 -0.63 20.48
C VAL A 63 -1.19 0.13 21.49
N ARG A 64 -0.53 -0.61 22.39
CA ARG A 64 0.33 -0.08 23.45
C ARG A 64 1.62 -0.86 23.52
N PHE A 65 2.72 -0.18 23.82
CA PHE A 65 4.01 -0.80 24.09
C PHE A 65 4.80 0.01 25.12
N LYS A 66 5.93 -0.54 25.58
CA LYS A 66 6.75 0.02 26.66
C LYS A 66 8.12 0.48 26.14
N LEU A 67 8.62 1.59 26.68
CA LEU A 67 10.01 2.08 26.54
C LEU A 67 10.67 2.29 27.91
N PRO A 68 11.97 1.93 28.06
CA PRO A 68 12.81 1.19 27.09
C PRO A 68 12.22 -0.19 26.76
N LYS A 69 12.62 -0.81 25.63
CA LYS A 69 12.07 -2.13 25.25
C LYS A 69 12.33 -3.15 26.38
N PRO A 70 11.30 -3.83 26.93
CA PRO A 70 11.51 -4.77 28.02
C PRO A 70 12.44 -5.92 27.63
N GLU A 71 13.20 -6.45 28.60
CA GLU A 71 14.13 -7.55 28.35
C GLU A 71 13.44 -8.77 27.72
N LYS A 72 14.18 -9.48 26.86
CA LYS A 72 13.71 -10.65 26.11
C LYS A 72 12.51 -10.39 25.18
N THR A 73 12.17 -9.13 24.92
CA THR A 73 11.12 -8.77 23.96
C THR A 73 11.66 -8.81 22.53
N TYR A 74 10.87 -9.34 21.61
CA TYR A 74 11.08 -9.22 20.16
C TYR A 74 9.93 -8.37 19.59
N ARG A 75 10.26 -7.15 19.16
CA ARG A 75 9.31 -6.11 18.76
C ARG A 75 9.30 -5.96 17.25
N VAL A 76 8.15 -6.25 16.65
CA VAL A 76 7.89 -6.04 15.23
C VAL A 76 6.93 -4.86 15.08
N PHE A 77 7.19 -3.96 14.14
CA PHE A 77 6.18 -3.00 13.69
C PHE A 77 5.66 -3.39 12.31
N ALA A 78 4.35 -3.57 12.19
CA ALA A 78 3.67 -3.83 10.93
C ALA A 78 3.05 -2.53 10.42
N LEU A 79 3.51 -2.02 9.29
CA LEU A 79 3.16 -0.72 8.72
C LEU A 79 2.32 -0.90 7.45
N GLY A 80 1.38 0.01 7.20
CA GLY A 80 0.61 -0.02 5.96
C GLY A 80 -0.74 0.68 5.99
N GLY A 81 -1.56 0.33 5.01
CA GLY A 81 -2.93 0.81 4.86
C GLY A 81 -3.97 0.03 5.69
N SER A 82 -5.21 0.09 5.22
CA SER A 82 -6.37 -0.62 5.80
C SER A 82 -6.20 -2.14 5.84
N THR A 83 -5.50 -2.72 4.86
CA THR A 83 -5.12 -4.15 4.86
C THR A 83 -4.28 -4.50 6.10
N THR A 84 -3.27 -3.70 6.43
CA THR A 84 -2.47 -3.91 7.66
C THR A 84 -3.31 -3.69 8.90
N GLN A 85 -4.19 -2.69 8.91
CA GLN A 85 -5.10 -2.41 10.04
C GLN A 85 -6.03 -3.59 10.34
N GLY A 86 -6.42 -4.35 9.30
CA GLY A 86 -7.31 -5.50 9.37
C GLY A 86 -8.72 -5.23 8.90
N GLU A 87 -8.98 -4.19 8.10
CA GLU A 87 -10.31 -4.01 7.51
C GLU A 87 -10.69 -5.22 6.63
N PRO A 88 -11.95 -5.69 6.67
CA PRO A 88 -13.09 -5.14 7.44
C PRO A 88 -13.24 -5.70 8.86
N PHE A 89 -12.39 -6.64 9.31
CA PHE A 89 -12.62 -7.43 10.53
C PHE A 89 -12.04 -6.84 11.81
N SER A 90 -10.93 -6.09 11.77
CA SER A 90 -10.08 -5.60 12.88
C SER A 90 -8.82 -6.44 13.11
N THR A 91 -7.93 -5.93 13.97
CA THR A 91 -6.57 -6.43 14.23
C THR A 91 -6.49 -7.90 14.63
N GLU A 92 -7.53 -8.42 15.27
CA GLU A 92 -7.58 -9.78 15.82
C GLU A 92 -7.52 -10.85 14.74
N THR A 93 -7.89 -10.56 13.49
CA THR A 93 -7.75 -11.51 12.37
C THR A 93 -6.91 -10.96 11.22
N ALA A 94 -6.18 -9.86 11.47
CA ALA A 94 -5.26 -9.27 10.52
C ALA A 94 -3.93 -10.03 10.48
N PHE A 95 -3.20 -9.94 9.36
CA PHE A 95 -1.91 -10.63 9.19
C PHE A 95 -0.88 -10.34 10.31
N PRO A 96 -0.81 -9.15 10.93
CA PRO A 96 0.12 -8.90 12.04
C PRO A 96 -0.15 -9.78 13.26
N MET A 97 -1.41 -10.12 13.53
CA MET A 97 -1.77 -11.03 14.62
C MET A 97 -1.33 -12.46 14.31
N TRP A 98 -1.52 -12.92 13.07
CA TRP A 98 -1.10 -14.25 12.64
C TRP A 98 0.42 -14.40 12.64
N LEU A 99 1.13 -13.37 12.18
CA LEU A 99 2.58 -13.27 12.32
C LEU A 99 3.01 -13.37 13.79
N GLN A 100 2.35 -12.63 14.69
CA GLN A 100 2.63 -12.68 16.13
C GLN A 100 2.45 -14.09 16.71
N ILE A 101 1.34 -14.76 16.39
CA ILE A 101 1.04 -16.11 16.88
C ILE A 101 2.13 -17.10 16.46
N ARG A 102 2.52 -17.08 15.18
CA ARG A 102 3.55 -17.96 14.63
C ARG A 102 4.93 -17.69 15.23
N LEU A 103 5.33 -16.42 15.34
CA LEU A 103 6.60 -16.06 15.99
C LEU A 103 6.63 -16.43 17.47
N ARG A 104 5.51 -16.30 18.22
CA ARG A 104 5.41 -16.77 19.61
C ARG A 104 5.53 -18.28 19.75
N ALA A 105 5.09 -19.02 18.74
CA ALA A 105 5.28 -20.45 18.69
C ALA A 105 6.76 -20.80 18.48
N MET A 106 7.44 -20.10 17.56
CA MET A 106 8.84 -20.33 17.22
C MET A 106 9.84 -19.85 18.29
N LEU A 107 9.50 -18.81 19.07
CA LEU A 107 10.40 -18.13 20.02
C LEU A 107 9.87 -18.19 21.48
N PRO A 108 9.69 -19.39 22.08
CA PRO A 108 9.11 -19.54 23.41
C PRO A 108 9.89 -18.85 24.54
N SER A 109 11.18 -18.53 24.36
CA SER A 109 11.98 -17.80 25.35
C SER A 109 11.81 -16.28 25.29
N ARG A 110 11.10 -15.77 24.27
CA ARG A 110 10.91 -14.34 23.99
C ARG A 110 9.46 -13.91 24.21
N THR A 111 9.29 -12.65 24.61
CA THR A 111 8.00 -11.97 24.52
C THR A 111 7.90 -11.36 23.13
N VAL A 112 7.15 -11.98 22.23
CA VAL A 112 6.93 -11.40 20.89
C VAL A 112 5.73 -10.45 20.93
N GLU A 113 5.96 -9.23 20.46
CA GLU A 113 4.92 -8.23 20.21
C GLU A 113 4.99 -7.75 18.76
N VAL A 114 3.85 -7.78 18.07
CA VAL A 114 3.68 -7.20 16.74
C VAL A 114 2.75 -6.00 16.86
N ILE A 115 3.33 -4.81 16.75
CA ILE A 115 2.65 -3.53 16.86
C ILE A 115 2.06 -3.18 15.49
N ASN A 116 0.74 -3.21 15.39
CA ASN A 116 0.02 -2.92 14.16
C ASN A 116 -0.18 -1.40 14.00
N CYS A 117 0.51 -0.82 13.02
CA CYS A 117 0.44 0.58 12.65
C CYS A 117 -0.30 0.80 11.32
N GLY A 118 -1.25 -0.08 10.98
CA GLY A 118 -2.09 0.08 9.80
C GLY A 118 -3.10 1.23 9.97
N GLY A 119 -3.15 2.13 8.99
CA GLY A 119 -4.09 3.26 8.96
C GLY A 119 -5.06 3.16 7.78
N LEU A 120 -6.34 3.48 7.99
CA LEU A 120 -7.33 3.53 6.91
C LEU A 120 -6.89 4.51 5.80
N SER A 121 -6.85 4.05 4.55
CA SER A 121 -6.49 4.85 3.38
C SER A 121 -5.05 5.40 3.38
N TYR A 122 -4.15 4.90 4.23
CA TYR A 122 -2.75 5.37 4.29
C TYR A 122 -1.96 4.94 3.06
N ALA A 123 -1.36 5.91 2.37
CA ALA A 123 -0.42 5.75 1.27
C ALA A 123 1.05 5.84 1.75
N SER A 124 1.98 5.51 0.85
CA SER A 124 3.40 5.32 1.14
C SER A 124 4.10 6.49 1.84
N TYR A 125 3.77 7.73 1.51
CA TYR A 125 4.38 8.92 2.15
C TYR A 125 3.97 9.06 3.62
N ARG A 126 2.72 8.69 3.98
CA ARG A 126 2.28 8.65 5.37
C ARG A 126 2.87 7.44 6.10
N VAL A 127 2.92 6.28 5.43
CA VAL A 127 3.55 5.06 5.96
C VAL A 127 5.04 5.29 6.23
N ARG A 128 5.75 6.02 5.36
CA ARG A 128 7.14 6.42 5.54
C ARG A 128 7.34 7.27 6.78
N ALA A 129 6.48 8.26 7.01
CA ALA A 129 6.56 9.09 8.22
C ALA A 129 6.42 8.25 9.50
N ILE A 130 5.48 7.29 9.50
CA ILE A 130 5.33 6.33 10.60
C ILE A 130 6.57 5.44 10.71
N CYS A 131 7.15 4.99 9.58
CA CYS A 131 8.38 4.21 9.58
C CYS A 131 9.53 4.99 10.24
N GLU A 132 9.70 6.27 9.93
CA GLU A 132 10.71 7.13 10.54
C GLU A 132 10.52 7.27 12.06
N GLU A 133 9.28 7.42 12.51
CA GLU A 133 8.94 7.49 13.94
C GLU A 133 9.25 6.18 14.67
N VAL A 134 8.80 5.03 14.15
CA VAL A 134 8.93 3.76 14.88
C VAL A 134 10.36 3.24 14.99
N LEU A 135 11.29 3.75 14.17
CA LEU A 135 12.72 3.46 14.31
C LEU A 135 13.30 3.96 15.64
N GLU A 136 12.67 4.95 16.28
CA GLU A 136 13.05 5.46 17.60
C GLU A 136 12.54 4.56 18.75
N TYR A 137 11.76 3.52 18.44
CA TYR A 137 11.08 2.67 19.44
C TYR A 137 11.67 1.26 19.55
N GLU A 138 12.98 1.14 19.26
CA GLU A 138 13.78 -0.08 19.40
C GLU A 138 13.20 -1.31 18.66
N PRO A 139 12.78 -1.19 17.38
CA PRO A 139 12.25 -2.31 16.62
C PRO A 139 13.32 -3.38 16.36
N ASP A 140 12.92 -4.66 16.40
CA ASP A 140 13.74 -5.77 15.93
C ASP A 140 13.45 -6.11 14.46
N LEU A 141 12.27 -5.71 13.94
CA LEU A 141 11.84 -5.94 12.56
C LEU A 141 10.76 -4.92 12.16
N ILE A 142 10.81 -4.47 10.90
CA ILE A 142 9.73 -3.75 10.24
C ILE A 142 9.11 -4.64 9.15
N VAL A 143 7.79 -4.72 9.11
CA VAL A 143 7.03 -5.37 8.03
C VAL A 143 6.14 -4.33 7.36
N VAL A 144 6.20 -4.18 6.05
CA VAL A 144 5.44 -3.16 5.31
C VAL A 144 4.51 -3.80 4.28
N TYR A 145 3.23 -3.43 4.32
CA TYR A 145 2.26 -3.70 3.25
C TYR A 145 1.63 -2.37 2.84
N THR A 146 2.01 -1.84 1.68
CA THR A 146 1.48 -0.59 1.11
C THR A 146 1.32 -0.74 -0.42
N ALA A 147 0.74 0.27 -1.10
CA ALA A 147 0.64 0.47 -2.57
C ALA A 147 -0.80 0.74 -3.06
N HIS A 148 -1.82 0.25 -2.37
CA HIS A 148 -3.21 0.40 -2.83
C HIS A 148 -3.71 1.85 -2.79
N ASN A 149 -3.30 2.62 -1.79
CA ASN A 149 -3.87 3.93 -1.51
C ASN A 149 -3.15 5.08 -2.22
N GLU A 150 -2.17 4.78 -3.09
CA GLU A 150 -1.30 5.83 -3.64
C GLU A 150 -2.10 6.89 -4.38
N TYR A 151 -3.20 6.57 -5.03
CA TYR A 151 -3.99 7.54 -5.81
C TYR A 151 -5.10 8.26 -5.01
N LEU A 152 -5.28 7.96 -3.72
CA LEU A 152 -6.49 8.40 -2.98
C LEU A 152 -6.52 9.88 -2.59
N GLU A 153 -5.37 10.51 -2.38
CA GLU A 153 -5.29 11.92 -1.97
C GLU A 153 -4.89 12.81 -3.14
N LYS A 154 -5.47 14.01 -3.19
CA LYS A 154 -5.13 14.99 -4.21
C LYS A 154 -3.71 15.51 -3.99
N ARG A 155 -2.86 15.35 -5.00
CA ARG A 155 -1.49 15.88 -5.02
C ARG A 155 -1.18 16.45 -6.39
N SER A 156 -0.42 17.54 -6.40
CA SER A 156 0.12 18.15 -7.62
C SER A 156 1.54 17.65 -7.84
N TYR A 157 1.80 17.15 -9.04
CA TYR A 157 3.15 16.82 -9.51
C TYR A 157 3.48 17.81 -10.62
N ALA A 158 4.54 18.60 -10.45
CA ALA A 158 5.00 19.49 -11.50
C ALA A 158 5.35 18.65 -12.74
N SER A 159 4.95 19.11 -13.93
CA SER A 159 5.35 18.50 -15.19
C SER A 159 6.85 18.66 -15.36
N ASN A 160 7.62 17.68 -14.88
CA ASN A 160 9.02 17.59 -15.22
C ASN A 160 9.11 16.97 -16.62
N ASP A 161 9.36 17.78 -17.64
CA ASP A 161 9.68 17.37 -19.02
C ASP A 161 10.92 16.44 -19.13
N ALA A 162 11.49 16.02 -18.00
CA ALA A 162 12.54 15.02 -17.90
C ALA A 162 11.94 13.63 -17.61
N GLY A 163 11.00 13.20 -18.45
CA GLY A 163 10.33 11.90 -18.37
C GLY A 163 11.32 10.73 -18.41
N LEU A 164 11.09 9.71 -17.58
CA LEU A 164 11.73 8.38 -17.48
C LEU A 164 13.26 8.31 -17.32
N VAL A 165 14.02 9.22 -17.94
CA VAL A 165 15.48 9.29 -17.93
C VAL A 165 16.00 9.88 -16.62
N SER A 166 15.22 10.69 -15.90
CA SER A 166 15.64 11.27 -14.61
C SER A 166 15.49 10.29 -13.43
N SER A 167 14.57 9.33 -13.53
CA SER A 167 14.22 8.34 -12.51
C SER A 167 15.32 7.27 -12.39
N LEU A 168 15.90 6.84 -13.52
CA LEU A 168 17.03 5.88 -13.56
C LEU A 168 18.39 6.53 -13.27
N LEU A 169 18.56 7.84 -13.50
CA LEU A 169 19.83 8.54 -13.25
C LEU A 169 19.96 9.14 -11.84
N ARG A 170 18.86 9.28 -11.07
CA ARG A 170 18.92 9.60 -9.62
C ARG A 170 19.29 8.40 -8.76
N TRP A 171 19.03 7.20 -9.26
CA TRP A 171 19.17 5.92 -8.57
C TRP A 171 20.62 5.57 -8.13
N PRO A 172 21.67 5.86 -8.93
CA PRO A 172 23.05 5.69 -8.47
C PRO A 172 23.50 6.82 -7.52
N ALA A 173 22.94 8.03 -7.68
CA ALA A 173 23.33 9.19 -6.89
C ALA A 173 22.81 9.12 -5.43
N ALA A 174 21.65 8.52 -5.20
CA ALA A 174 21.13 8.28 -3.84
C ALA A 174 22.05 7.36 -3.01
N ASN A 175 22.77 6.44 -3.64
CA ASN A 175 23.70 5.50 -3.00
C ASN A 175 25.12 6.06 -2.78
N LEU A 176 25.43 7.25 -3.32
CA LEU A 176 26.70 7.91 -3.11
C LEU A 176 26.60 8.85 -1.91
N ARG A 177 27.33 8.53 -0.83
CA ARG A 177 27.49 9.42 0.33
C ARG A 177 27.99 10.79 -0.10
N SER A 178 28.81 10.87 -1.15
CA SER A 178 29.28 12.14 -1.72
C SER A 178 28.14 13.02 -2.24
N ALA A 179 27.11 12.44 -2.87
CA ALA A 179 25.96 13.19 -3.37
C ALA A 179 25.03 13.64 -2.23
N GLN A 180 24.80 12.77 -1.23
CA GLN A 180 24.08 13.13 0.00
C GLN A 180 24.77 14.27 0.76
N TRP A 181 26.10 14.19 0.89
CA TRP A 181 26.92 15.20 1.54
C TRP A 181 26.90 16.53 0.77
N LEU A 182 27.02 16.50 -0.56
CA LEU A 182 26.92 17.69 -1.41
C LEU A 182 25.54 18.35 -1.26
N GLY A 183 24.47 17.55 -1.33
CA GLY A 183 23.09 18.02 -1.14
C GLY A 183 22.90 18.70 0.22
N SER A 184 23.51 18.17 1.29
CA SER A 184 23.47 18.79 2.61
C SER A 184 24.14 20.18 2.69
N ARG A 185 25.15 20.45 1.85
CA ARG A 185 25.92 21.71 1.84
C ARG A 185 25.28 22.81 0.99
N PHE A 186 24.55 22.44 -0.04
CA PHE A 186 23.85 23.40 -0.90
C PHE A 186 22.44 23.78 -0.40
N ARG A 187 21.99 23.21 0.74
CA ARG A 187 20.72 23.53 1.44
C ARG A 187 20.51 25.03 1.71
N GLY A 188 21.57 25.81 1.90
CA GLY A 188 21.46 27.24 2.24
C GLY A 188 20.97 28.15 1.10
N SER A 189 21.02 27.71 -0.16
CA SER A 189 20.70 28.58 -1.31
C SER A 189 19.45 28.17 -2.11
N ALA A 190 18.96 26.93 -1.96
CA ALA A 190 17.76 26.44 -2.65
C ALA A 190 16.45 26.88 -1.96
N ASN A 191 16.52 27.25 -0.67
CA ASN A 191 15.38 27.64 0.16
C ASN A 191 14.67 28.95 -0.26
N ARG A 192 15.10 29.63 -1.32
CA ARG A 192 14.55 30.93 -1.74
C ARG A 192 13.88 30.93 -3.11
N ARG A 193 13.78 29.78 -3.78
CA ARG A 193 13.21 29.70 -5.15
C ARG A 193 12.08 28.67 -5.32
N GLN A 194 11.68 27.96 -4.25
CA GLN A 194 10.81 26.78 -4.35
C GLN A 194 9.68 26.79 -3.30
N GLU A 195 9.18 27.98 -2.94
CA GLU A 195 8.17 28.15 -1.87
C GLU A 195 6.71 28.12 -2.38
N THR A 196 6.45 27.81 -3.66
CA THR A 196 5.12 28.05 -4.27
C THR A 196 4.45 26.88 -4.98
N ASP A 197 4.89 25.62 -4.85
CA ASP A 197 4.27 24.52 -5.62
C ASP A 197 4.12 23.16 -4.91
N PHE A 198 4.42 23.05 -3.61
CA PHE A 198 4.24 21.79 -2.88
C PHE A 198 2.80 21.59 -2.42
N THR A 199 2.29 20.35 -2.56
CA THR A 199 1.03 19.99 -1.91
C THR A 199 1.27 19.86 -0.41
N MET A 200 0.64 20.70 0.39
CA MET A 200 0.66 20.58 1.85
C MET A 200 -0.27 19.46 2.29
N MET A 201 0.27 18.44 2.95
CA MET A 201 -0.53 17.35 3.48
C MET A 201 -1.28 17.77 4.75
N GLN A 202 -2.53 17.35 4.86
CA GLN A 202 -3.27 17.46 6.10
C GLN A 202 -2.76 16.43 7.13
N ARG A 203 -2.98 16.73 8.41
CA ARG A 203 -2.60 15.87 9.54
C ARG A 203 -3.05 14.42 9.32
N GLU A 204 -4.33 14.25 9.02
CA GLU A 204 -4.91 12.95 8.70
C GLU A 204 -5.15 12.81 7.19
N VAL A 205 -5.39 11.58 6.75
CA VAL A 205 -5.73 11.26 5.36
C VAL A 205 -6.99 12.01 4.93
N ASP A 206 -6.94 12.60 3.74
CA ASP A 206 -8.08 13.26 3.10
C ASP A 206 -8.35 12.63 1.73
N ALA A 207 -8.95 11.44 1.75
CA ALA A 207 -9.22 10.67 0.55
C ALA A 207 -10.33 11.33 -0.28
N LEU A 208 -10.10 11.54 -1.58
CA LEU A 208 -11.08 12.12 -2.50
C LEU A 208 -12.41 11.35 -2.49
N LEU A 209 -12.33 10.02 -2.37
CA LEU A 209 -13.48 9.12 -2.32
C LEU A 209 -14.36 9.26 -1.07
N ASP A 210 -13.89 9.93 -0.02
CA ASP A 210 -14.70 10.15 1.17
C ASP A 210 -15.82 11.17 0.96
N TYR A 211 -15.70 12.00 -0.08
CA TYR A 211 -16.66 13.05 -0.41
C TYR A 211 -17.75 12.56 -1.36
N GLN A 212 -18.96 13.10 -1.21
CA GLN A 212 -20.00 13.01 -2.22
C GLN A 212 -19.45 13.55 -3.54
N ASN A 213 -19.66 12.78 -4.61
CA ASN A 213 -19.12 13.02 -5.95
C ASN A 213 -17.59 12.96 -6.05
N GLY A 214 -16.88 12.40 -5.06
CA GLY A 214 -15.42 12.26 -5.07
C GLY A 214 -14.87 11.49 -6.29
N LEU A 215 -15.67 10.57 -6.84
CA LEU A 215 -15.33 9.88 -8.10
C LEU A 215 -15.21 10.84 -9.30
N GLU A 216 -15.92 11.97 -9.31
CA GLU A 216 -15.88 12.94 -10.42
C GLU A 216 -14.54 13.67 -10.53
N ASP A 217 -13.78 13.75 -9.43
CA ASP A 217 -12.46 14.41 -9.39
C ASP A 217 -11.35 13.58 -10.01
N TYR A 218 -11.54 12.27 -10.12
CA TYR A 218 -10.59 11.38 -10.79
C TYR A 218 -10.73 11.54 -12.29
N ARG A 219 -9.66 11.92 -12.98
CA ARG A 219 -9.59 12.01 -14.44
C ARG A 219 -8.32 11.31 -14.90
N ARG A 220 -8.37 10.68 -16.07
CA ARG A 220 -7.17 10.07 -16.66
C ARG A 220 -6.12 11.16 -16.88
N SER A 221 -4.91 10.91 -16.37
CA SER A 221 -3.78 11.84 -16.47
C SER A 221 -2.48 11.07 -16.31
N ASP A 222 -1.85 10.75 -17.44
CA ASP A 222 -0.61 9.96 -17.48
C ASP A 222 0.52 10.66 -16.70
N THR A 223 0.61 11.99 -16.79
CA THR A 223 1.57 12.80 -16.04
C THR A 223 1.36 12.67 -14.53
N TRP A 224 0.10 12.73 -14.09
CA TRP A 224 -0.20 12.59 -12.67
C TRP A 224 0.11 11.18 -12.19
N MET A 225 -0.33 10.16 -12.94
CA MET A 225 -0.08 8.75 -12.61
C MET A 225 1.42 8.45 -12.51
N SER A 226 2.21 8.90 -13.49
CA SER A 226 3.67 8.75 -13.49
C SER A 226 4.30 9.42 -12.26
N GLY A 227 3.85 10.63 -11.91
CA GLY A 227 4.32 11.32 -10.70
C GLY A 227 3.98 10.59 -9.40
N VAL A 228 2.81 9.93 -9.34
CA VAL A 228 2.45 9.05 -8.21
C VAL A 228 3.43 7.88 -8.10
N VAL A 229 3.73 7.19 -9.20
CA VAL A 229 4.66 6.05 -9.23
C VAL A 229 6.07 6.47 -8.80
N GLU A 230 6.58 7.60 -9.30
CA GLU A 230 7.90 8.12 -8.92
C GLU A 230 7.99 8.49 -7.43
N HIS A 231 6.93 9.11 -6.89
CA HIS A 231 6.85 9.44 -5.47
C HIS A 231 6.75 8.19 -4.60
N PHE A 232 5.95 7.21 -5.00
CA PHE A 232 5.85 5.91 -4.33
C PHE A 232 7.22 5.21 -4.24
N ALA A 233 7.93 5.10 -5.37
CA ALA A 233 9.26 4.50 -5.43
C ALA A 233 10.25 5.22 -4.51
N TRP A 234 10.20 6.55 -4.49
CA TRP A 234 11.02 7.37 -3.60
C TRP A 234 10.70 7.10 -2.12
N ASN A 235 9.43 7.01 -1.74
CA ASN A 235 9.03 6.71 -0.36
C ASN A 235 9.53 5.34 0.11
N VAL A 236 9.38 4.31 -0.73
CA VAL A 236 9.88 2.96 -0.45
C VAL A 236 11.40 2.98 -0.24
N GLN A 237 12.13 3.65 -1.13
CA GLN A 237 13.58 3.81 -1.01
C GLN A 237 13.98 4.47 0.32
N GLN A 238 13.26 5.51 0.75
CA GLN A 238 13.53 6.19 2.02
C GLN A 238 13.25 5.31 3.25
N MET A 239 12.19 4.48 3.23
CA MET A 239 11.94 3.50 4.29
C MET A 239 13.08 2.48 4.40
N VAL A 240 13.53 1.94 3.26
CA VAL A 240 14.66 1.00 3.19
C VAL A 240 15.95 1.65 3.70
N GLU A 241 16.27 2.88 3.27
CA GLU A 241 17.44 3.63 3.73
C GLU A 241 17.37 4.00 5.22
N GLY A 242 16.17 4.33 5.73
CA GLY A 242 15.91 4.57 7.15
C GLY A 242 16.24 3.33 7.99
N CYS A 243 15.65 2.20 7.65
CA CYS A 243 15.87 0.93 8.34
C CYS A 243 17.34 0.48 8.27
N ARG A 244 17.99 0.60 7.11
CA ARG A 244 19.43 0.33 6.95
C ARG A 244 20.31 1.23 7.81
N ARG A 245 19.96 2.51 7.97
CA ARG A 245 20.68 3.44 8.87
C ARG A 245 20.42 3.15 10.35
N ALA A 246 19.29 2.55 10.69
CA ALA A 246 18.98 2.14 12.05
C ALA A 246 19.51 0.73 12.39
N ASP A 247 20.04 0.00 11.40
CA ASP A 247 20.42 -1.42 11.52
C ASP A 247 19.22 -2.32 11.89
N VAL A 248 18.06 -2.01 11.32
CA VAL A 248 16.80 -2.71 11.54
C VAL A 248 16.40 -3.44 10.25
N PRO A 249 16.15 -4.77 10.29
CA PRO A 249 15.63 -5.50 9.15
C PRO A 249 14.25 -5.00 8.72
N ILE A 250 14.00 -4.97 7.41
CA ILE A 250 12.72 -4.62 6.83
C ILE A 250 12.30 -5.69 5.82
N VAL A 251 11.01 -6.04 5.82
CA VAL A 251 10.37 -6.95 4.85
C VAL A 251 9.17 -6.26 4.24
N PHE A 252 9.00 -6.41 2.92
CA PHE A 252 7.83 -5.90 2.20
C PHE A 252 6.90 -7.03 1.77
N CYS A 253 5.59 -6.77 1.79
CA CYS A 253 4.61 -7.58 1.08
C CYS A 253 4.32 -6.89 -0.25
N LEU A 254 4.50 -7.58 -1.38
CA LEU A 254 3.96 -7.11 -2.65
C LEU A 254 2.43 -7.18 -2.56
N PRO A 255 1.71 -6.15 -3.05
CA PRO A 255 0.26 -6.08 -2.90
C PRO A 255 -0.44 -7.18 -3.72
N VAL A 256 -1.63 -7.57 -3.28
CA VAL A 256 -2.55 -8.42 -4.06
C VAL A 256 -3.86 -7.68 -4.31
N ALA A 257 -4.48 -7.93 -5.45
CA ALA A 257 -5.78 -7.36 -5.79
C ALA A 257 -6.78 -8.43 -6.23
N ASN A 258 -8.06 -8.11 -6.09
CA ASN A 258 -9.14 -8.92 -6.64
C ASN A 258 -9.29 -8.55 -8.10
N GLU A 259 -8.78 -9.42 -8.97
CA GLU A 259 -8.79 -9.24 -10.41
C GLU A 259 -10.15 -9.67 -10.98
N LEU A 260 -10.66 -10.81 -10.51
CA LEU A 260 -11.78 -11.49 -11.15
C LEU A 260 -13.15 -10.91 -10.79
N ASP A 261 -13.38 -10.57 -9.52
CA ASP A 261 -14.72 -10.37 -9.00
C ASP A 261 -15.07 -8.90 -8.80
N CYS A 262 -14.07 -8.02 -8.80
CA CYS A 262 -14.23 -6.60 -8.56
C CYS A 262 -14.04 -5.76 -9.84
N PRO A 263 -15.08 -5.07 -10.33
CA PRO A 263 -14.92 -4.19 -11.49
C PRO A 263 -14.08 -2.95 -11.15
N PRO A 264 -13.52 -2.26 -12.16
CA PRO A 264 -12.91 -0.94 -11.99
C PRO A 264 -13.83 0.03 -11.24
N MET A 265 -13.24 0.86 -10.38
CA MET A 265 -13.93 1.89 -9.61
C MET A 265 -14.51 2.96 -10.52
N LYS A 266 -13.75 3.35 -11.55
CA LYS A 266 -14.19 4.32 -12.55
C LYS A 266 -13.58 4.02 -13.92
N TYR A 267 -14.37 4.23 -14.96
CA TYR A 267 -13.90 4.29 -16.33
C TYR A 267 -14.48 5.52 -17.02
N GLU A 268 -13.70 6.08 -17.93
CA GLU A 268 -14.09 7.21 -18.78
C GLU A 268 -13.63 6.90 -20.20
N LEU A 269 -14.36 7.43 -21.18
CA LEU A 269 -13.89 7.41 -22.56
C LEU A 269 -12.71 8.39 -22.71
N SER A 270 -11.78 8.03 -23.59
CA SER A 270 -10.70 8.92 -23.98
C SER A 270 -11.23 10.29 -24.41
N PRO A 271 -10.72 11.40 -23.84
CA PRO A 271 -11.23 12.75 -24.15
C PRO A 271 -10.88 13.20 -25.57
N VAL A 272 -10.06 12.44 -26.30
CA VAL A 272 -9.66 12.72 -27.69
C VAL A 272 -10.43 11.91 -28.73
N LEU A 273 -11.39 11.06 -28.31
CA LEU A 273 -12.29 10.35 -29.23
C LEU A 273 -13.17 11.34 -29.99
N ALA A 274 -13.40 11.08 -31.27
CA ALA A 274 -14.37 11.84 -32.06
C ALA A 274 -15.81 11.51 -31.63
N ASP A 275 -16.74 12.46 -31.75
CA ASP A 275 -18.14 12.29 -31.31
C ASP A 275 -18.81 11.04 -31.92
N ASP A 276 -18.55 10.75 -33.20
CA ASP A 276 -19.07 9.56 -33.88
C ASP A 276 -18.46 8.26 -33.33
N ASP A 277 -17.19 8.27 -32.92
CA ASP A 277 -16.56 7.13 -32.24
C ASP A 277 -17.11 6.96 -30.83
N VAL A 278 -17.44 8.05 -30.12
CA VAL A 278 -18.10 8.01 -28.80
C VAL A 278 -19.47 7.34 -28.89
N GLU A 279 -20.29 7.73 -29.87
CA GLU A 279 -21.62 7.12 -30.07
C GLU A 279 -21.48 5.64 -30.46
N ARG A 280 -20.58 5.31 -31.38
CA ARG A 280 -20.30 3.93 -31.79
C ARG A 280 -19.81 3.09 -30.61
N PHE A 281 -18.87 3.58 -29.82
CA PHE A 281 -18.37 2.90 -28.64
C PHE A 281 -19.52 2.62 -27.68
N THR A 282 -20.28 3.65 -27.31
CA THR A 282 -21.34 3.56 -26.32
C THR A 282 -22.35 2.48 -26.69
N LYS A 283 -22.80 2.49 -27.95
CA LYS A 283 -23.72 1.47 -28.47
C LYS A 283 -23.13 0.06 -28.42
N ARG A 284 -21.86 -0.11 -28.79
CA ARG A 284 -21.20 -1.43 -28.76
C ARG A 284 -21.04 -1.95 -27.33
N PHE A 285 -20.60 -1.09 -26.41
CA PHE A 285 -20.40 -1.47 -25.02
C PHE A 285 -21.72 -1.79 -24.31
N GLU A 286 -22.76 -0.98 -24.51
CA GLU A 286 -24.10 -1.25 -23.97
C GLU A 286 -24.67 -2.58 -24.48
N ASN A 287 -24.56 -2.84 -25.79
CA ASN A 287 -24.97 -4.12 -26.37
C ASN A 287 -24.17 -5.29 -25.78
N ALA A 288 -22.87 -5.14 -25.57
CA ALA A 288 -22.03 -6.18 -24.98
C ALA A 288 -22.48 -6.52 -23.56
N VAL A 289 -22.76 -5.50 -22.73
CA VAL A 289 -23.28 -5.67 -21.36
C VAL A 289 -24.66 -6.35 -21.39
N GLU A 290 -25.55 -5.92 -22.27
CA GLU A 290 -26.89 -6.50 -22.39
C GLU A 290 -26.83 -7.97 -22.82
N LEU A 291 -26.06 -8.30 -23.86
CA LEU A 291 -25.86 -9.67 -24.35
C LEU A 291 -25.25 -10.57 -23.27
N ASN A 292 -24.27 -10.06 -22.51
CA ASN A 292 -23.69 -10.79 -21.40
C ASN A 292 -24.74 -11.10 -20.32
N SER A 293 -25.61 -10.14 -19.99
CA SER A 293 -26.70 -10.34 -19.03
C SER A 293 -27.72 -11.40 -19.49
N MET A 294 -27.85 -11.61 -20.80
CA MET A 294 -28.69 -12.65 -21.41
C MET A 294 -27.97 -14.01 -21.54
N GLY A 295 -26.72 -14.14 -21.11
CA GLY A 295 -25.92 -15.36 -21.27
C GLY A 295 -25.41 -15.61 -22.69
N LYS A 296 -25.48 -14.61 -23.58
CA LYS A 296 -24.97 -14.67 -24.96
C LYS A 296 -23.50 -14.27 -25.01
N SER A 297 -22.65 -15.09 -24.39
CA SER A 297 -21.25 -14.74 -24.12
C SER A 297 -20.40 -14.54 -25.37
N VAL A 298 -20.66 -15.27 -26.47
CA VAL A 298 -19.90 -15.12 -27.72
C VAL A 298 -20.21 -13.78 -28.37
N GLU A 299 -21.50 -13.46 -28.54
CA GLU A 299 -21.95 -12.20 -29.12
C GLU A 299 -21.56 -11.00 -28.24
N ALA A 300 -21.62 -11.17 -26.91
CA ALA A 300 -21.14 -10.16 -25.96
C ALA A 300 -19.64 -9.88 -26.15
N MET A 301 -18.83 -10.92 -26.31
CA MET A 301 -17.39 -10.79 -26.54
C MET A 301 -17.09 -10.09 -27.86
N GLU A 302 -17.81 -10.43 -28.93
CA GLU A 302 -17.70 -9.74 -30.22
C GLU A 302 -18.02 -8.24 -30.09
N GLN A 303 -19.12 -7.87 -29.44
CA GLN A 303 -19.47 -6.45 -29.24
C GLN A 303 -18.46 -5.72 -28.36
N ALA A 304 -17.95 -6.37 -27.30
CA ALA A 304 -16.94 -5.78 -26.44
C ALA A 304 -15.60 -5.59 -27.17
N MET A 305 -15.16 -6.54 -27.99
CA MET A 305 -13.94 -6.38 -28.81
C MET A 305 -14.07 -5.20 -29.79
N LEU A 306 -15.22 -5.07 -30.46
CA LEU A 306 -15.48 -3.92 -31.34
C LEU A 306 -15.52 -2.57 -30.61
N ALA A 307 -15.97 -2.56 -29.34
CA ALA A 307 -15.90 -1.36 -28.51
C ALA A 307 -14.44 -1.04 -28.15
N LEU A 308 -13.67 -2.06 -27.75
CA LEU A 308 -12.27 -1.91 -27.36
C LEU A 308 -11.38 -1.42 -28.51
N GLU A 309 -11.70 -1.75 -29.77
CA GLU A 309 -11.01 -1.20 -30.94
C GLU A 309 -11.11 0.34 -31.03
N LEU A 310 -12.20 0.92 -30.52
CA LEU A 310 -12.41 2.38 -30.51
C LEU A 310 -11.69 3.04 -29.33
N ASP A 311 -11.79 2.46 -28.13
CA ASP A 311 -11.05 2.91 -26.95
C ASP A 311 -10.33 1.73 -26.26
N PRO A 312 -9.05 1.47 -26.64
CA PRO A 312 -8.28 0.32 -26.12
C PRO A 312 -8.00 0.36 -24.62
N GLN A 313 -8.17 1.53 -23.99
CA GLN A 313 -7.89 1.74 -22.58
C GLN A 313 -9.17 1.79 -21.73
N HIS A 314 -10.33 1.47 -22.30
CA HIS A 314 -11.57 1.54 -21.52
C HIS A 314 -11.66 0.40 -20.49
N ALA A 315 -11.37 0.71 -19.23
CA ALA A 315 -11.25 -0.28 -18.15
C ALA A 315 -12.51 -1.14 -17.95
N GLY A 316 -13.71 -0.56 -18.10
CA GLY A 316 -14.96 -1.33 -18.02
C GLY A 316 -15.11 -2.37 -19.14
N CYS A 317 -14.56 -2.09 -20.32
CA CYS A 317 -14.61 -3.00 -21.47
C CYS A 317 -13.57 -4.12 -21.31
N LEU A 318 -12.36 -3.74 -20.89
CA LEU A 318 -11.30 -4.68 -20.53
C LEU A 318 -11.78 -5.66 -19.45
N PHE A 319 -12.42 -5.17 -18.39
CA PHE A 319 -12.97 -6.04 -17.34
C PHE A 319 -14.03 -7.02 -17.88
N LEU A 320 -14.97 -6.52 -18.69
CA LEU A 320 -15.99 -7.38 -19.31
C LEU A 320 -15.37 -8.48 -20.17
N LEU A 321 -14.38 -8.14 -21.00
CA LEU A 321 -13.65 -9.11 -21.82
C LEU A 321 -12.90 -10.13 -20.96
N GLY A 322 -12.26 -9.70 -19.87
CA GLY A 322 -11.60 -10.58 -18.92
C GLY A 322 -12.55 -11.60 -18.29
N ARG A 323 -13.75 -11.14 -17.88
CA ARG A 323 -14.81 -12.02 -17.34
C ARG A 323 -15.34 -13.02 -18.36
N LEU A 324 -15.57 -12.57 -19.60
CA LEU A 324 -16.03 -13.42 -20.69
C LEU A 324 -14.97 -14.47 -21.06
N ALA A 325 -13.70 -14.07 -21.15
CA ALA A 325 -12.58 -14.98 -21.40
C ALA A 325 -12.44 -16.03 -20.28
N TYR A 326 -12.57 -15.62 -19.02
CA TYR A 326 -12.55 -16.53 -17.88
C TYR A 326 -13.67 -17.57 -17.96
N ALA A 327 -14.90 -17.12 -18.27
CA ALA A 327 -16.06 -18.00 -18.44
C ALA A 327 -15.90 -18.96 -19.63
N ALA A 328 -15.20 -18.53 -20.69
CA ALA A 328 -14.89 -19.35 -21.86
C ALA A 328 -13.74 -20.34 -21.64
N GLY A 329 -13.02 -20.25 -20.51
CA GLY A 329 -11.86 -21.08 -20.20
C GLY A 329 -10.54 -20.61 -20.82
N ASP A 330 -10.51 -19.41 -21.42
CA ASP A 330 -9.29 -18.77 -21.89
C ASP A 330 -8.66 -17.95 -20.76
N PHE A 331 -8.07 -18.66 -19.79
CA PHE A 331 -7.48 -18.05 -18.60
C PHE A 331 -6.31 -17.09 -18.92
N PRO A 332 -5.40 -17.39 -19.87
CA PRO A 332 -4.37 -16.43 -20.25
C PRO A 332 -4.94 -15.12 -20.83
N ALA A 333 -6.02 -15.18 -21.61
CA ALA A 333 -6.68 -13.94 -22.07
C ALA A 333 -7.40 -13.23 -20.92
N ALA A 334 -8.04 -13.97 -20.01
CA ALA A 334 -8.69 -13.42 -18.84
C ALA A 334 -7.72 -12.62 -17.97
N GLU A 335 -6.59 -13.21 -17.59
CA GLU A 335 -5.53 -12.57 -16.80
C GLU A 335 -5.07 -11.25 -17.45
N ARG A 336 -4.73 -11.27 -18.75
CA ARG A 336 -4.29 -10.06 -19.47
C ARG A 336 -5.34 -8.96 -19.46
N TYR A 337 -6.61 -9.28 -19.72
CA TYR A 337 -7.67 -8.28 -19.76
C TYR A 337 -8.04 -7.75 -18.37
N LEU A 338 -8.05 -8.60 -17.35
CA LEU A 338 -8.35 -8.21 -15.97
C LEU A 338 -7.24 -7.32 -15.41
N GLN A 339 -5.97 -7.68 -15.64
CA GLN A 339 -4.83 -6.83 -15.26
C GLN A 339 -4.89 -5.48 -16.00
N ALA A 340 -5.15 -5.48 -17.30
CA ALA A 340 -5.30 -4.23 -18.05
C ALA A 340 -6.46 -3.38 -17.53
N ALA A 341 -7.55 -3.99 -17.05
CA ALA A 341 -8.66 -3.26 -16.43
C ALA A 341 -8.27 -2.60 -15.11
N ILE A 342 -7.38 -3.21 -14.32
CA ILE A 342 -6.79 -2.62 -13.11
C ILE A 342 -5.93 -1.43 -13.49
N ASP A 343 -5.01 -1.61 -14.44
CA ASP A 343 -4.05 -0.58 -14.84
C ASP A 343 -4.71 0.66 -15.47
N ASN A 344 -5.88 0.47 -16.10
CA ASN A 344 -6.62 1.53 -16.77
C ASN A 344 -7.77 2.12 -15.94
N ASP A 345 -7.96 1.68 -14.69
CA ASP A 345 -8.95 2.23 -13.77
C ASP A 345 -8.69 3.72 -13.56
N VAL A 346 -9.69 4.57 -13.83
CA VAL A 346 -9.54 6.03 -13.68
C VAL A 346 -9.43 6.43 -12.21
N CYS A 347 -9.93 5.59 -11.30
CA CYS A 347 -9.80 5.76 -9.86
C CYS A 347 -9.10 4.53 -9.26
N PRO A 348 -7.76 4.43 -9.37
CA PRO A 348 -7.06 3.22 -8.95
C PRO A 348 -7.07 3.09 -7.42
N LEU A 349 -7.86 2.15 -6.91
CA LEU A 349 -7.79 1.65 -5.52
C LEU A 349 -6.86 0.43 -5.42
N ARG A 350 -6.68 -0.29 -6.52
CA ARG A 350 -5.75 -1.42 -6.63
C ARG A 350 -4.38 -0.89 -7.05
N ALA A 351 -3.32 -1.55 -6.59
CA ALA A 351 -1.99 -1.23 -7.08
C ALA A 351 -1.95 -1.55 -8.58
N THR A 352 -1.38 -0.66 -9.38
CA THR A 352 -1.19 -0.88 -10.82
C THR A 352 0.10 -1.64 -11.06
N SER A 353 0.24 -2.25 -12.24
CA SER A 353 1.48 -2.90 -12.67
C SER A 353 2.70 -1.98 -12.57
N GLU A 354 2.54 -0.67 -12.80
CA GLU A 354 3.63 0.29 -12.66
C GLU A 354 4.07 0.51 -11.21
N ILE A 355 3.12 0.54 -10.27
CA ILE A 355 3.40 0.63 -8.83
C ILE A 355 4.10 -0.64 -8.34
N GLU A 356 3.63 -1.82 -8.76
CA GLU A 356 4.24 -3.11 -8.42
C GLU A 356 5.64 -3.27 -9.00
N ALA A 357 5.84 -2.86 -10.26
CA ALA A 357 7.15 -2.85 -10.89
C ALA A 357 8.12 -1.90 -10.18
N ALA A 358 7.65 -0.71 -9.78
CA ALA A 358 8.46 0.24 -9.02
C ALA A 358 8.84 -0.29 -7.63
N LEU A 359 7.91 -0.97 -6.93
CA LEU A 359 8.18 -1.63 -5.66
C LEU A 359 9.26 -2.70 -5.85
N SER A 360 9.02 -3.65 -6.75
CA SER A 360 9.91 -4.80 -7.00
C SER A 360 11.32 -4.34 -7.35
N LEU A 361 11.45 -3.36 -8.25
CA LEU A 361 12.74 -2.79 -8.64
C LEU A 361 13.52 -2.25 -7.43
N VAL A 362 12.87 -1.46 -6.57
CA VAL A 362 13.50 -0.91 -5.36
C VAL A 362 13.93 -2.01 -4.40
N LEU A 363 13.09 -3.03 -4.17
CA LEU A 363 13.38 -4.12 -3.26
C LEU A 363 14.54 -4.99 -3.76
N GLU A 364 14.51 -5.42 -5.02
CA GLU A 364 15.54 -6.25 -5.65
C GLU A 364 16.91 -5.56 -5.63
N THR A 365 16.97 -4.28 -5.98
CA THR A 365 18.26 -3.56 -6.00
C THR A 365 18.84 -3.34 -4.61
N ASN A 366 17.99 -3.25 -3.60
CA ASN A 366 18.42 -3.06 -2.23
C ASN A 366 18.61 -4.37 -1.46
N ASP A 367 18.40 -5.52 -2.11
CA ASP A 367 18.43 -6.87 -1.52
C ASP A 367 17.51 -6.97 -0.28
N VAL A 368 16.29 -6.46 -0.43
CA VAL A 368 15.29 -6.45 0.64
C VAL A 368 14.41 -7.69 0.51
N ALA A 369 14.25 -8.41 1.62
CA ALA A 369 13.36 -9.57 1.66
C ALA A 369 11.90 -9.15 1.38
N GLN A 370 11.22 -9.95 0.57
CA GLN A 370 9.85 -9.68 0.14
C GLN A 370 8.98 -10.93 0.18
N VAL A 371 7.68 -10.72 0.40
CA VAL A 371 6.62 -11.73 0.29
C VAL A 371 5.73 -11.32 -0.85
N ASP A 372 5.68 -12.11 -1.91
CA ASP A 372 4.77 -11.86 -3.02
C ASP A 372 3.35 -12.35 -2.64
N ALA A 373 2.48 -11.43 -2.21
CA ALA A 373 1.10 -11.81 -1.90
C ALA A 373 0.34 -12.19 -3.17
N GLY A 374 0.60 -11.51 -4.30
CA GLY A 374 -0.01 -11.81 -5.59
C GLY A 374 0.22 -13.26 -6.00
N GLU A 375 1.48 -13.68 -6.06
CA GLU A 375 1.88 -15.05 -6.35
C GLU A 375 1.31 -16.04 -5.33
N LEU A 376 1.45 -15.74 -4.02
CA LEU A 376 0.94 -16.57 -2.93
C LEU A 376 -0.55 -16.92 -3.10
N PHE A 377 -1.37 -15.92 -3.43
CA PHE A 377 -2.80 -16.09 -3.62
C PHE A 377 -3.15 -16.68 -4.99
N ALA A 378 -2.45 -16.29 -6.05
CA ALA A 378 -2.64 -16.82 -7.40
C ALA A 378 -2.41 -18.33 -7.46
N GLU A 379 -1.31 -18.83 -6.89
CA GLU A 379 -0.98 -20.27 -6.81
C GLU A 379 -2.08 -21.11 -6.15
N ARG A 380 -2.87 -20.50 -5.27
CA ARG A 380 -3.95 -21.15 -4.50
C ARG A 380 -5.33 -20.75 -4.98
N SER A 381 -5.40 -19.96 -6.04
CA SER A 381 -6.63 -19.57 -6.72
C SER A 381 -6.92 -20.52 -7.86
N LYS A 382 -8.21 -20.70 -8.14
CA LYS A 382 -8.63 -21.48 -9.30
C LYS A 382 -8.11 -20.81 -10.57
N HIS A 383 -7.37 -21.57 -11.38
CA HIS A 383 -6.78 -21.10 -12.66
C HIS A 383 -5.77 -19.95 -12.52
N GLY A 384 -5.23 -19.69 -11.33
CA GLY A 384 -4.19 -18.67 -11.15
C GLY A 384 -4.69 -17.23 -11.01
N ILE A 385 -6.00 -16.97 -11.06
CA ILE A 385 -6.55 -15.60 -11.03
C ILE A 385 -7.20 -15.32 -9.68
N VAL A 386 -6.76 -14.25 -9.01
CA VAL A 386 -7.21 -13.94 -7.65
C VAL A 386 -8.61 -13.33 -7.66
N GLY A 387 -9.45 -13.81 -6.74
CA GLY A 387 -10.84 -13.35 -6.59
C GLY A 387 -11.36 -13.49 -5.17
N ASP A 388 -12.69 -13.61 -5.04
CA ASP A 388 -13.45 -13.58 -3.78
C ASP A 388 -13.11 -14.72 -2.80
N GLN A 389 -12.38 -15.75 -3.27
CA GLN A 389 -11.84 -16.81 -2.41
C GLN A 389 -10.92 -16.22 -1.34
N TRP A 390 -10.09 -15.25 -1.70
CA TRP A 390 -9.04 -14.70 -0.85
C TRP A 390 -9.33 -13.29 -0.39
N LEU A 391 -10.03 -12.50 -1.20
CA LEU A 391 -10.28 -11.09 -0.94
C LEU A 391 -11.78 -10.83 -0.80
N VAL A 392 -12.20 -10.02 0.18
CA VAL A 392 -13.63 -9.76 0.44
C VAL A 392 -14.19 -8.57 -0.34
N ASP A 393 -13.30 -7.82 -0.98
CA ASP A 393 -13.51 -6.72 -1.91
C ASP A 393 -12.30 -6.58 -2.86
N HIS A 394 -12.06 -5.39 -3.41
CA HIS A 394 -10.96 -5.09 -4.33
C HIS A 394 -9.57 -5.47 -3.82
N ILE A 395 -9.30 -5.42 -2.51
CA ILE A 395 -7.93 -5.54 -1.96
C ILE A 395 -7.83 -6.22 -0.59
N HIS A 396 -8.92 -6.28 0.18
CA HIS A 396 -8.84 -6.70 1.59
C HIS A 396 -8.92 -8.23 1.71
N PRO A 397 -7.93 -8.89 2.33
CA PRO A 397 -7.99 -10.32 2.56
C PRO A 397 -9.15 -10.74 3.45
N SER A 398 -9.68 -11.93 3.18
CA SER A 398 -10.52 -12.66 4.12
C SER A 398 -9.71 -13.02 5.38
N VAL A 399 -10.38 -13.49 6.43
CA VAL A 399 -9.70 -14.02 7.63
C VAL A 399 -8.67 -15.09 7.26
N ALA A 400 -9.03 -15.99 6.34
CA ALA A 400 -8.13 -17.02 5.84
C ALA A 400 -6.97 -16.43 5.02
N GLY A 401 -7.23 -15.38 4.23
CA GLY A 401 -6.18 -14.71 3.47
C GLY A 401 -5.18 -13.97 4.37
N HIS A 402 -5.66 -13.27 5.40
CA HIS A 402 -4.79 -12.67 6.41
C HIS A 402 -3.95 -13.70 7.17
N GLN A 403 -4.54 -14.86 7.49
CA GLN A 403 -3.83 -15.95 8.12
C GLN A 403 -2.69 -16.46 7.24
N LEU A 404 -3.00 -16.79 5.98
CA LEU A 404 -2.01 -17.25 5.01
C LEU A 404 -0.87 -16.25 4.83
N LEU A 405 -1.19 -14.96 4.71
CA LEU A 405 -0.21 -13.89 4.58
C LEU A 405 0.71 -13.80 5.81
N GLY A 406 0.16 -13.79 7.03
CA GLY A 406 0.94 -13.70 8.26
C GLY A 406 1.86 -14.91 8.47
N GLU A 407 1.40 -16.10 8.12
CA GLU A 407 2.20 -17.33 8.17
C GLU A 407 3.34 -17.30 7.16
N THR A 408 3.06 -16.87 5.93
CA THR A 408 4.05 -16.77 4.84
C THR A 408 5.14 -15.74 5.15
N ILE A 409 4.78 -14.62 5.79
CA ILE A 409 5.76 -13.64 6.28
C ILE A 409 6.70 -14.31 7.28
N ALA A 410 6.19 -15.02 8.28
CA ALA A 410 7.05 -15.68 9.26
C ALA A 410 7.96 -16.74 8.62
N ASP A 411 7.44 -17.51 7.66
CA ASP A 411 8.22 -18.51 6.93
C ASP A 411 9.34 -17.88 6.10
N THR A 412 9.07 -16.71 5.52
CA THR A 412 10.07 -15.91 4.79
C THR A 412 11.16 -15.38 5.72
N LEU A 413 10.80 -14.96 6.95
CA LEU A 413 11.77 -14.55 7.97
C LEU A 413 12.67 -15.72 8.40
N VAL A 414 12.12 -16.93 8.48
CA VAL A 414 12.90 -18.15 8.78
C VAL A 414 13.82 -18.50 7.60
N ALA A 415 13.30 -18.50 6.37
CA ALA A 415 14.04 -18.85 5.17
C ALA A 415 15.21 -17.89 4.90
N SER A 416 15.02 -16.59 5.16
CA SER A 416 16.07 -15.56 5.08
C SER A 416 17.06 -15.59 6.25
N GLY A 417 16.80 -16.38 7.29
CA GLY A 417 17.64 -16.48 8.49
C GLY A 417 17.52 -15.30 9.45
N GLN A 418 16.58 -14.38 9.23
CA GLN A 418 16.25 -13.28 10.14
C GLN A 418 15.66 -13.80 11.46
N ILE A 419 14.87 -14.88 11.38
CA ILE A 419 14.37 -15.62 12.54
C ILE A 419 14.95 -17.03 12.53
N LYS A 420 15.35 -17.50 13.72
CA LYS A 420 15.71 -18.90 13.94
C LYS A 420 14.80 -19.45 15.02
N PRO A 421 13.93 -20.44 14.71
CA PRO A 421 13.11 -21.09 15.72
C PRO A 421 13.99 -21.67 16.85
N GLU A 422 13.57 -21.50 18.10
CA GLU A 422 14.31 -21.99 19.27
C GLU A 422 14.03 -23.47 19.58
N ILE A 423 12.94 -24.01 19.00
CA ILE A 423 12.47 -25.38 19.17
C ILE A 423 12.27 -26.06 17.81
N ALA A 424 12.11 -27.39 17.80
CA ALA A 424 11.98 -28.17 16.58
C ALA A 424 10.70 -27.82 15.80
N ASN A 425 10.71 -28.12 14.49
CA ASN A 425 9.64 -27.74 13.57
C ASN A 425 8.26 -28.28 13.97
N SER A 426 8.19 -29.56 14.34
CA SER A 426 6.96 -30.19 14.85
C SER A 426 6.45 -29.49 16.10
N ASP A 427 7.34 -29.14 17.01
CA ASP A 427 6.98 -28.67 18.34
C ASP A 427 6.40 -27.25 18.30
N TRP A 428 6.97 -26.37 17.47
CA TRP A 428 6.36 -25.05 17.30
C TRP A 428 5.08 -25.08 16.46
N GLN A 429 4.92 -26.03 15.52
CA GLN A 429 3.66 -26.17 14.77
C GLN A 429 2.49 -26.58 15.69
N ASP A 430 2.71 -27.54 16.60
CA ASP A 430 1.70 -27.92 17.61
C ASP A 430 1.38 -26.72 18.52
N ARG A 431 2.40 -26.00 18.98
CA ARG A 431 2.24 -24.79 19.79
C ARG A 431 1.48 -23.68 19.05
N GLU A 432 1.74 -23.49 17.76
CA GLU A 432 1.02 -22.53 16.92
C GLU A 432 -0.47 -22.90 16.85
N GLN A 433 -0.79 -24.18 16.66
CA GLN A 433 -2.17 -24.65 16.63
C GLN A 433 -2.90 -24.36 17.95
N ASP A 434 -2.25 -24.60 19.10
CA ASP A 434 -2.80 -24.30 20.42
C ASP A 434 -3.00 -22.79 20.62
N LEU A 435 -2.02 -21.96 20.27
CA LEU A 435 -2.10 -20.50 20.36
C LEU A 435 -3.19 -19.94 19.44
N ARG A 436 -3.32 -20.47 18.22
CA ARG A 436 -4.36 -20.12 17.26
C ARG A 436 -5.74 -20.46 17.81
N ALA A 437 -5.92 -21.67 18.33
CA ALA A 437 -7.20 -22.11 18.91
C ALA A 437 -7.58 -21.25 20.13
N ALA A 438 -6.62 -20.99 21.02
CA ALA A 438 -6.82 -20.11 22.16
C ALA A 438 -7.22 -18.70 21.73
N HIS A 439 -6.51 -18.11 20.77
CA HIS A 439 -6.81 -16.78 20.23
C HIS A 439 -8.21 -16.70 19.61
N LEU A 440 -8.55 -17.61 18.72
CA LEU A 440 -9.87 -17.64 18.07
C LEU A 440 -11.01 -17.86 19.08
N SER A 441 -10.77 -18.59 20.17
CA SER A 441 -11.77 -18.77 21.23
C SER A 441 -12.13 -17.47 21.97
N THR A 442 -11.28 -16.44 21.88
CA THR A 442 -11.58 -15.11 22.45
C THR A 442 -12.54 -14.29 21.59
N LEU A 443 -12.75 -14.68 20.34
CA LEU A 443 -13.56 -13.95 19.37
C LEU A 443 -15.00 -14.46 19.37
N GLY A 444 -15.91 -13.68 19.96
CA GLY A 444 -17.35 -13.95 19.93
C GLY A 444 -18.00 -13.62 18.58
N GLU A 445 -19.25 -14.03 18.38
CA GLU A 445 -20.01 -13.78 17.14
C GLU A 445 -20.09 -12.28 16.79
N ASP A 446 -20.19 -11.41 17.80
CA ASP A 446 -20.22 -9.96 17.63
C ASP A 446 -19.02 -9.40 16.85
N TYR A 447 -17.84 -10.03 16.98
CA TYR A 447 -16.65 -9.67 16.22
C TYR A 447 -16.90 -9.79 14.72
N TYR A 448 -17.38 -10.96 14.29
CA TYR A 448 -17.66 -11.27 12.89
C TYR A 448 -18.85 -10.47 12.36
N HIS A 449 -19.86 -10.21 13.18
CA HIS A 449 -20.99 -9.35 12.81
C HIS A 449 -20.54 -7.91 12.54
N ARG A 450 -19.70 -7.32 13.40
CA ARG A 450 -19.11 -5.99 13.13
C ARG A 450 -18.27 -5.99 11.86
N GLY A 451 -17.51 -7.06 11.63
CA GLY A 451 -16.75 -7.25 10.38
C GLY A 451 -17.65 -7.19 9.13
N LYS A 452 -18.74 -7.95 9.12
CA LYS A 452 -19.72 -7.95 8.02
C LYS A 452 -20.37 -6.57 7.82
N GLN A 453 -20.69 -5.86 8.90
CA GLN A 453 -21.25 -4.50 8.83
C GLN A 453 -20.28 -3.50 8.21
N ARG A 454 -19.00 -3.52 8.61
CA ARG A 454 -17.96 -2.68 8.00
C ARG A 454 -17.75 -3.01 6.52
N LEU A 455 -17.70 -4.30 6.16
CA LEU A 455 -17.61 -4.73 4.78
C LEU A 455 -18.77 -4.20 3.93
N GLN A 456 -19.99 -4.19 4.46
CA GLN A 456 -21.14 -3.61 3.76
C GLN A 456 -20.95 -2.09 3.53
N GLY A 457 -20.45 -1.37 4.56
CA GLY A 457 -20.12 0.05 4.43
C GLY A 457 -19.04 0.30 3.36
N LEU A 458 -18.00 -0.53 3.35
CA LEU A 458 -16.89 -0.45 2.40
C LEU A 458 -17.32 -0.72 0.96
N ARG A 459 -18.21 -1.71 0.74
CA ARG A 459 -18.83 -1.98 -0.57
C ARG A 459 -19.69 -0.81 -1.06
N LEU A 460 -20.35 -0.09 -0.17
CA LEU A 460 -21.09 1.12 -0.55
C LEU A 460 -20.12 2.28 -0.88
N TRP A 461 -19.05 2.44 -0.11
CA TRP A 461 -18.03 3.46 -0.34
C TRP A 461 -17.33 3.27 -1.69
N THR A 462 -16.95 2.04 -2.04
CA THR A 462 -16.35 1.72 -3.36
C THR A 462 -17.30 1.98 -4.54
N GLN A 463 -18.62 2.02 -4.30
CA GLN A 463 -19.62 2.40 -5.30
C GLN A 463 -19.87 3.91 -5.38
N GLY A 464 -19.00 4.74 -4.78
CA GLY A 464 -19.14 6.20 -4.75
C GLY A 464 -20.25 6.71 -3.84
N ARG A 465 -20.84 5.85 -2.99
CA ARG A 465 -21.93 6.23 -2.07
C ARG A 465 -21.37 6.74 -0.74
N ALA A 466 -20.41 7.66 -0.81
CA ALA A 466 -19.79 8.28 0.35
C ALA A 466 -20.74 9.29 1.02
N LYS A 467 -20.54 9.52 2.32
CA LYS A 467 -21.46 10.34 3.14
C LYS A 467 -20.96 11.76 3.42
N LYS A 468 -19.66 12.07 3.27
CA LYS A 468 -19.14 13.41 3.60
C LYS A 468 -19.52 14.43 2.52
N LEU A 469 -19.97 15.61 2.93
CA LEU A 469 -20.21 16.74 2.04
C LEU A 469 -18.94 17.58 1.90
N ARG A 470 -18.67 18.12 0.71
CA ARG A 470 -17.64 19.15 0.54
C ARG A 470 -18.16 20.45 1.14
N ILE A 471 -17.41 21.03 2.08
CA ILE A 471 -17.63 22.41 2.48
C ILE A 471 -16.93 23.27 1.42
N THR A 472 -17.68 23.76 0.43
CA THR A 472 -17.17 24.79 -0.48
C THR A 472 -17.08 26.10 0.30
N PRO A 473 -15.92 26.77 0.34
CA PRO A 473 -15.81 28.10 0.94
C PRO A 473 -16.39 29.13 -0.04
N ASP A 474 -17.70 29.09 -0.26
CA ASP A 474 -18.45 30.20 -0.87
C ASP A 474 -19.96 30.04 -0.69
N THR A 475 -20.40 30.13 0.57
CA THR A 475 -21.60 30.89 0.91
C THR A 475 -21.31 31.54 2.24
N GLY A 476 -20.99 32.83 2.22
CA GLY A 476 -20.91 33.64 3.43
C GLY A 476 -22.26 33.59 4.15
N LEU A 477 -22.38 32.73 5.15
CA LEU A 477 -23.39 32.79 6.18
C LEU A 477 -22.69 32.51 7.50
N GLU A 478 -22.74 33.53 8.34
CA GLU A 478 -22.19 33.59 9.68
C GLU A 478 -22.59 32.36 10.48
N SER A 479 -21.62 31.87 11.25
CA SER A 479 -21.80 30.93 12.34
C SER A 479 -22.99 31.31 13.22
N LEU A 480 -23.93 30.38 13.39
CA LEU A 480 -24.83 30.37 14.54
C LEU A 480 -24.70 29.02 15.25
N ASN A 481 -23.91 29.10 16.34
CA ASN A 481 -23.80 28.25 17.54
C ASN A 481 -23.80 26.72 17.40
#